data_AF-A0A803VU74-F1
#
_entry.id   AF-A0A803VU74-F1
#
_cell.length_a   1.000
_cell.length_b   1.000
_cell.length_c   1.000
_cell.angle_alpha   90.00
_cell.angle_beta   90.00
_cell.angle_gamma   90.00
#
_symmetry.space_group_name_H-M   'P 1'
#
loop_
_entity.id
_entity.type
_entity.pdbx_description
1 polymer ?
#
loop_
_entity_poly.entity_id
_entity_poly.type
_entity_poly.pdbx_seq_one_letter_code
_entity_poly.pdbx_strand_id
1 'polypeptide(L)'
;MLSIGAESAVWTREHYSTLCDLADVLVGKILVDVSNNTEINHHKESNAEYLASLFPACTVVKGFNVVSAWTLQSGARDGNKQVLICSNDQEAKRTVAEIAQVMGFTPVDMGCMSSAREIENIPLRLLPAWKIPIFLALGLFLCFFTYNLIRQVIHPYIREQKNKLYKIPIEVVNTTLPCVSYVMLSLVYLPGVLAACSQLYYGTKYRRFPDWLDQWLQHRKQIGLLSFFCAALHAVYSLCLPMRRSHRYLLIETAVKQAVEKKMTIWVEEEVWRMEIYISVGIIALGLLSLLAITSLPSIANSLNWREFSFIQSSLGFVALVISTLHTLTYGWSRAFDENQYKFYLPPTYTLTLLVPCTVIIAKVIFSLPCIQHRLLRIRRGWEKGRYVKFVLPSATGEFSSGETSSNV
;
A
#
# COMPACT_ATOMS: atom_id res chain seq x y z
N MET A 1 -27.97 -1.66 30.10
CA MET A 1 -27.06 -0.62 30.60
C MET A 1 -26.42 -1.14 31.88
N LEU A 2 -25.38 -1.95 31.74
CA LEU A 2 -24.44 -2.37 32.79
C LEU A 2 -23.11 -2.52 32.06
N SER A 3 -22.31 -1.46 32.11
CA SER A 3 -20.95 -1.41 31.60
C SER A 3 -20.09 -2.18 32.60
N ILE A 4 -19.84 -3.45 32.31
CA ILE A 4 -18.80 -4.22 32.98
C ILE A 4 -17.53 -3.93 32.21
N GLY A 5 -16.59 -3.27 32.90
CA GLY A 5 -15.28 -2.93 32.37
C GLY A 5 -14.58 -4.17 31.80
N ALA A 6 -13.92 -3.99 30.67
CA ALA A 6 -13.08 -4.98 30.03
C ALA A 6 -11.77 -5.18 30.80
N GLU A 7 -11.85 -5.53 32.09
CA GLU A 7 -10.78 -6.23 32.79
C GLU A 7 -10.98 -7.73 32.55
N SER A 8 -10.79 -8.13 31.29
CA SER A 8 -10.57 -9.53 30.97
C SER A 8 -9.31 -9.97 31.70
N ALA A 9 -9.40 -10.99 32.56
CA ALA A 9 -8.27 -11.67 33.15
C ALA A 9 -7.34 -12.17 32.03
N VAL A 10 -6.38 -11.34 31.65
CA VAL A 10 -5.30 -11.73 30.75
C VAL A 10 -4.40 -12.60 31.61
N TRP A 11 -4.32 -13.90 31.31
CA TRP A 11 -3.25 -14.72 31.84
C TRP A 11 -1.94 -14.15 31.33
N THR A 12 -1.30 -13.34 32.16
CA THR A 12 0.02 -12.77 31.91
C THR A 12 1.08 -13.79 32.28
N ARG A 13 2.21 -13.73 31.58
CA ARG A 13 3.41 -14.56 31.84
C ARG A 13 3.82 -14.57 33.31
N GLU A 14 3.52 -13.49 34.03
CA GLU A 14 3.80 -13.29 35.46
C GLU A 14 3.20 -14.37 36.37
N HIS A 15 2.11 -15.02 35.95
CA HIS A 15 1.44 -16.05 36.74
C HIS A 15 1.84 -17.48 36.36
N TYR A 16 2.76 -17.69 35.40
CA TYR A 16 3.15 -19.05 35.05
C TYR A 16 3.85 -19.81 36.17
N SER A 17 4.53 -19.10 37.09
CA SER A 17 5.16 -19.73 38.25
C SER A 17 4.16 -20.38 39.20
N THR A 18 2.91 -19.90 39.26
CA THR A 18 1.88 -20.53 40.11
C THR A 18 1.42 -21.88 39.56
N LEU A 19 1.70 -22.17 38.27
CA LEU A 19 1.41 -23.48 37.68
C LEU A 19 2.50 -24.51 38.01
N CYS A 20 3.67 -24.09 38.51
CA CYS A 20 4.76 -25.01 38.83
C CYS A 20 4.37 -26.03 39.90
N ASP A 21 3.51 -25.65 40.86
CA ASP A 21 2.98 -26.54 41.89
C ASP A 21 2.08 -27.67 41.30
N LEU A 22 1.62 -27.51 40.06
CA LEU A 22 0.82 -28.49 39.33
C LEU A 22 1.64 -29.29 38.30
N ALA A 23 2.96 -29.12 38.25
CA ALA A 23 3.82 -29.71 37.22
C ALA A 23 3.65 -31.23 37.11
N ASP A 24 3.59 -31.94 38.25
CA ASP A 24 3.43 -33.41 38.29
C ASP A 24 2.11 -33.88 37.68
N VAL A 25 1.04 -33.08 37.82
CA VAL A 25 -0.30 -33.40 37.28
C VAL A 25 -0.37 -33.13 35.78
N LEU A 26 0.43 -32.18 35.30
CA LEU A 26 0.45 -31.73 33.91
C LEU A 26 1.35 -32.58 32.99
N VAL A 27 2.15 -33.50 33.54
CA VAL A 27 3.05 -34.36 32.78
C VAL A 27 2.33 -35.05 31.60
N GLY A 28 2.92 -34.94 30.40
CA GLY A 28 2.40 -35.52 29.17
C GLY A 28 1.13 -34.86 28.62
N LYS A 29 0.68 -33.74 29.20
CA LYS A 29 -0.47 -32.98 28.69
C LYS A 29 -0.05 -31.97 27.62
N ILE A 30 -1.04 -31.58 26.83
CA ILE A 30 -0.94 -30.46 25.90
C ILE A 30 -1.30 -29.18 26.65
N LEU A 31 -0.35 -28.25 26.78
CA LEU A 31 -0.58 -26.93 27.35
C LEU A 31 -0.80 -25.93 26.23
N VAL A 32 -2.02 -25.40 26.13
CA VAL A 32 -2.36 -24.39 25.14
C VAL A 32 -2.11 -23.00 25.73
N ASP A 33 -1.09 -22.31 25.25
CA ASP A 33 -0.80 -20.94 25.65
C ASP A 33 -1.63 -19.93 24.82
N VAL A 34 -2.47 -19.18 25.52
CA VAL A 34 -3.38 -18.15 24.98
C VAL A 34 -2.95 -16.73 25.34
N SER A 35 -1.82 -16.56 26.02
CA SER A 35 -1.38 -15.27 26.56
C SER A 35 -0.96 -14.27 25.47
N ASN A 36 -1.04 -12.99 25.78
CA ASN A 36 -0.41 -11.91 25.01
C ASN A 36 0.40 -11.04 25.97
N ASN A 37 1.44 -10.39 25.43
CA ASN A 37 2.18 -9.36 26.16
C ASN A 37 1.43 -8.02 26.12
N THR A 38 1.74 -7.12 27.04
CA THR A 38 1.24 -5.73 27.02
C THR A 38 1.96 -4.89 25.96
N GLU A 39 3.22 -5.21 25.68
CA GLU A 39 4.07 -4.51 24.72
C GLU A 39 4.75 -5.47 23.74
N ILE A 40 5.06 -4.95 22.55
CA ILE A 40 5.74 -5.72 21.49
C ILE A 40 7.15 -6.05 21.93
N ASN A 41 7.52 -7.34 21.86
CA ASN A 41 8.85 -7.85 22.21
C ASN A 41 9.31 -7.43 23.62
N HIS A 42 8.39 -7.38 24.59
CA HIS A 42 8.71 -7.06 25.98
C HIS A 42 9.77 -8.01 26.58
N HIS A 43 9.75 -9.29 26.18
CA HIS A 43 10.72 -10.30 26.58
C HIS A 43 11.55 -10.84 25.40
N LYS A 44 12.72 -11.41 25.70
CA LYS A 44 13.64 -11.98 24.70
C LYS A 44 13.05 -13.20 23.99
N GLU A 45 12.44 -14.08 24.75
CA GLU A 45 11.71 -15.27 24.30
C GLU A 45 10.19 -15.02 24.38
N SER A 46 9.42 -15.73 23.56
CA SER A 46 7.96 -15.69 23.60
C SER A 46 7.40 -16.31 24.88
N ASN A 47 6.14 -16.03 25.19
CA ASN A 47 5.49 -16.60 26.37
C ASN A 47 5.36 -18.13 26.24
N ALA A 48 5.05 -18.62 25.04
CA ALA A 48 4.98 -20.06 24.78
C ALA A 48 6.35 -20.76 24.89
N GLU A 49 7.44 -20.13 24.44
CA GLU A 49 8.81 -20.66 24.65
C GLU A 49 9.18 -20.71 26.13
N TYR A 50 8.86 -19.64 26.87
CA TYR A 50 9.09 -19.61 28.31
C TYR A 50 8.25 -20.67 29.04
N LEU A 51 6.98 -20.83 28.69
CA LEU A 51 6.12 -21.87 29.26
C LEU A 51 6.68 -23.27 28.99
N ALA A 52 7.20 -23.51 27.77
CA ALA A 52 7.86 -24.78 27.43
C ALA A 52 9.12 -25.03 28.27
N SER A 53 9.86 -23.97 28.63
CA SER A 53 11.03 -24.09 29.52
C SER A 53 10.66 -24.44 30.96
N LEU A 54 9.50 -23.98 31.44
CA LEU A 54 9.00 -24.30 32.78
C LEU A 54 8.42 -25.72 32.87
N PHE A 55 7.85 -26.23 31.78
CA PHE A 55 7.18 -27.54 31.72
C PHE A 55 7.78 -28.43 30.62
N PRO A 56 9.04 -28.89 30.74
CA PRO A 56 9.70 -29.67 29.70
C PRO A 56 9.08 -31.06 29.47
N ALA A 57 8.31 -31.57 30.45
CA ALA A 57 7.56 -32.83 30.34
C ALA A 57 6.17 -32.67 29.70
N CYS A 58 5.81 -31.46 29.26
CA CYS A 58 4.54 -31.13 28.61
C CYS A 58 4.78 -30.69 27.16
N THR A 59 3.73 -30.76 26.36
CA THR A 59 3.75 -30.27 24.99
C THR A 59 3.05 -28.92 24.90
N VAL A 60 3.78 -27.85 24.63
CA VAL A 60 3.21 -26.51 24.52
C VAL A 60 2.73 -26.21 23.09
N VAL A 61 1.53 -25.65 22.97
CA VAL A 61 0.94 -25.17 21.72
C VAL A 61 0.54 -23.72 21.90
N LYS A 62 1.02 -22.82 21.04
CA LYS A 62 0.50 -21.45 20.98
C LYS A 62 -0.80 -21.43 20.17
N GLY A 63 -1.86 -20.82 20.68
CA GLY A 63 -3.13 -20.70 19.96
C GLY A 63 -4.11 -19.74 20.64
N PHE A 64 -5.19 -19.40 19.93
CA PHE A 64 -6.34 -18.59 20.41
C PHE A 64 -6.05 -17.16 20.89
N ASN A 65 -4.80 -16.76 21.09
CA ASN A 65 -4.41 -15.43 21.56
C ASN A 65 -4.85 -14.28 20.62
N VAL A 66 -5.10 -14.57 19.34
CA VAL A 66 -5.62 -13.61 18.34
C VAL A 66 -7.14 -13.49 18.32
N VAL A 67 -7.85 -14.36 19.04
CA VAL A 67 -9.32 -14.36 19.13
C VAL A 67 -9.74 -13.67 20.43
N SER A 68 -10.64 -12.68 20.33
CA SER A 68 -11.13 -11.98 21.52
C SER A 68 -12.07 -12.87 22.36
N ALA A 69 -12.11 -12.64 23.67
CA ALA A 69 -13.05 -13.33 24.56
C ALA A 69 -14.52 -13.15 24.12
N TRP A 70 -14.86 -11.97 23.59
CA TRP A 70 -16.18 -11.70 23.01
C TRP A 70 -16.50 -12.64 21.85
N THR A 71 -15.55 -12.83 20.92
CA THR A 71 -15.72 -13.74 19.77
C THR A 71 -15.87 -15.20 20.20
N LEU A 72 -15.16 -15.62 21.24
CA LEU A 72 -15.33 -16.97 21.82
C LEU A 72 -16.73 -17.14 22.45
N GLN A 73 -17.25 -16.12 23.11
CA GLN A 73 -18.57 -16.16 23.75
C GLN A 73 -19.73 -16.07 22.76
N SER A 74 -19.66 -15.15 21.79
CA SER A 74 -20.70 -14.94 20.78
C SER A 74 -20.69 -16.00 19.65
N GLY A 75 -19.61 -16.79 19.59
CA GLY A 75 -19.29 -17.69 18.49
C GLY A 75 -18.70 -16.97 17.28
N ALA A 76 -18.11 -17.74 16.37
CA ALA A 76 -17.44 -17.29 15.14
C ALA A 76 -18.42 -16.77 14.06
N ARG A 77 -19.30 -15.83 14.44
CA ARG A 77 -20.34 -15.27 13.57
C ARG A 77 -19.83 -14.12 12.72
N ASP A 78 -18.99 -13.25 13.30
CA ASP A 78 -18.42 -12.07 12.64
C ASP A 78 -16.90 -11.94 12.89
N GLY A 79 -16.17 -11.37 11.93
CA GLY A 79 -14.73 -11.05 12.05
C GLY A 79 -13.76 -12.15 11.56
N ASN A 80 -12.49 -12.04 11.98
CA ASN A 80 -11.46 -13.01 11.63
C ASN A 80 -11.71 -14.34 12.35
N LYS A 81 -12.01 -15.39 11.59
CA LYS A 81 -12.24 -16.75 12.13
C LYS A 81 -10.94 -17.55 12.27
N GLN A 82 -9.80 -16.97 11.93
CA GLN A 82 -8.53 -17.70 11.94
C GLN A 82 -7.99 -17.83 13.36
N VAL A 83 -7.64 -19.06 13.73
CA VAL A 83 -6.85 -19.35 14.93
C VAL A 83 -5.46 -19.74 14.46
N LEU A 84 -4.48 -18.88 14.73
CA LEU A 84 -3.08 -19.14 14.39
C LEU A 84 -2.49 -20.12 15.41
N ILE A 85 -1.90 -21.22 14.95
CA ILE A 85 -1.40 -22.28 15.82
C ILE A 85 0.05 -22.60 15.48
N CYS A 86 0.93 -22.68 16.48
CA CYS A 86 2.27 -23.24 16.30
C CYS A 86 2.70 -24.14 17.46
N SER A 87 3.46 -25.19 17.14
CA SER A 87 4.07 -26.14 18.08
C SER A 87 5.19 -26.91 17.40
N ASN A 88 6.12 -27.44 18.20
CA ASN A 88 7.14 -28.38 17.73
C ASN A 88 6.59 -29.82 17.63
N ASP A 89 5.43 -30.09 18.24
CA ASP A 89 4.76 -31.38 18.17
C ASP A 89 3.58 -31.32 17.19
N GLN A 90 3.59 -32.23 16.21
CA GLN A 90 2.59 -32.23 15.15
C GLN A 90 1.24 -32.81 15.59
N GLU A 91 1.23 -33.75 16.54
CA GLU A 91 0.02 -34.39 17.03
C GLU A 91 -0.74 -33.42 17.93
N ALA A 92 -0.06 -32.78 18.88
CA ALA A 92 -0.65 -31.76 19.74
C ALA A 92 -1.22 -30.59 18.93
N LYS A 93 -0.50 -30.17 17.88
CA LYS A 93 -0.99 -29.14 16.96
C LYS A 93 -2.27 -29.55 16.25
N ARG A 94 -2.38 -30.81 15.79
CA ARG A 94 -3.60 -31.35 15.16
C ARG A 94 -4.76 -31.38 16.15
N THR A 95 -4.55 -31.86 17.36
CA THR A 95 -5.58 -31.87 18.41
C THR A 95 -6.12 -30.47 18.68
N VAL A 96 -5.25 -29.46 18.83
CA VAL A 96 -5.68 -28.07 19.07
C VAL A 96 -6.37 -27.48 17.84
N ALA A 97 -5.94 -27.85 16.63
CA ALA A 97 -6.59 -27.44 15.39
C ALA A 97 -8.00 -28.01 15.24
N GLU A 98 -8.21 -29.28 15.62
CA GLU A 98 -9.53 -29.92 15.64
C GLU A 98 -10.47 -29.24 16.64
N ILE A 99 -9.98 -28.89 17.83
CA ILE A 99 -10.75 -28.10 18.81
C ILE A 99 -11.21 -26.77 18.18
N ALA A 100 -10.30 -26.05 17.52
CA ALA A 100 -10.64 -24.80 16.84
C ALA A 100 -11.71 -25.00 15.76
N GLN A 101 -11.63 -26.08 14.97
CA GLN A 101 -12.62 -26.41 13.94
C GLN A 101 -14.00 -26.72 14.53
N VAL A 102 -14.06 -27.53 15.59
CA VAL A 102 -15.32 -27.88 16.28
C VAL A 102 -15.99 -26.63 16.85
N MET A 103 -15.20 -25.66 17.31
CA MET A 103 -15.68 -24.36 17.78
C MET A 103 -16.12 -23.41 16.65
N GLY A 104 -16.01 -23.82 15.38
CA GLY A 104 -16.39 -23.04 14.20
C GLY A 104 -15.32 -22.06 13.70
N PHE A 105 -14.09 -22.18 14.19
CA PHE A 105 -12.94 -21.41 13.71
C PHE A 105 -12.17 -22.14 12.62
N THR A 106 -11.30 -21.42 11.92
CA THR A 106 -10.40 -21.95 10.89
C THR A 106 -8.98 -21.98 11.44
N PRO A 107 -8.41 -23.14 11.81
CA PRO A 107 -7.04 -23.21 12.25
C PRO A 107 -6.08 -22.91 11.10
N VAL A 108 -5.01 -22.17 11.39
CA VAL A 108 -3.91 -21.87 10.45
C VAL A 108 -2.61 -22.29 11.12
N ASP A 109 -1.94 -23.29 10.54
CA ASP A 109 -0.63 -23.76 11.02
C ASP A 109 0.47 -22.76 10.65
N MET A 110 1.10 -22.18 11.67
CA MET A 110 2.21 -21.22 11.56
C MET A 110 3.58 -21.88 11.72
N GLY A 111 3.64 -23.22 11.77
CA GLY A 111 4.88 -24.00 11.86
C GLY A 111 5.34 -24.26 13.29
N CYS A 112 6.64 -24.12 13.52
CA CYS A 112 7.31 -24.46 14.78
C CYS A 112 7.11 -23.40 15.87
N MET A 113 7.52 -23.71 17.09
CA MET A 113 7.40 -22.83 18.26
C MET A 113 8.09 -21.46 18.09
N SER A 114 9.11 -21.36 17.22
CA SER A 114 9.77 -20.10 16.89
C SER A 114 8.84 -19.04 16.29
N SER A 115 7.69 -19.44 15.74
CA SER A 115 6.65 -18.53 15.23
C SER A 115 5.79 -17.92 16.34
N ALA A 116 5.84 -18.43 17.58
CA ALA A 116 5.00 -17.97 18.69
C ALA A 116 5.17 -16.47 18.98
N ARG A 117 6.40 -15.97 18.90
CA ARG A 117 6.69 -14.53 19.07
C ARG A 117 5.99 -13.66 18.02
N GLU A 118 5.87 -14.13 16.78
CA GLU A 118 5.14 -13.39 15.76
C GLU A 118 3.65 -13.39 16.08
N ILE A 119 3.10 -14.56 16.44
CA ILE A 119 1.69 -14.73 16.80
C ILE A 119 1.30 -13.86 18.00
N GLU A 120 2.14 -13.76 19.02
CA GLU A 120 1.96 -12.90 20.21
C GLU A 120 1.93 -11.41 19.89
N ASN A 121 2.71 -11.00 18.89
CA ASN A 121 2.80 -9.60 18.50
C ASN A 121 1.66 -9.16 17.57
N ILE A 122 0.91 -10.08 16.96
CA ILE A 122 -0.15 -9.74 16.00
C ILE A 122 -1.24 -8.85 16.63
N PRO A 123 -1.84 -9.19 17.79
CA PRO A 123 -2.87 -8.36 18.41
C PRO A 123 -2.40 -6.96 18.80
N LEU A 124 -1.09 -6.79 19.05
CA LEU A 124 -0.49 -5.52 19.49
C LEU A 124 -0.19 -4.56 18.33
N ARG A 125 -0.19 -5.04 17.09
CA ARG A 125 0.15 -4.24 15.91
C ARG A 125 -1.09 -3.55 15.34
N LEU A 126 -1.18 -2.23 15.48
CA LEU A 126 -2.16 -1.43 14.75
C LEU A 126 -1.62 -1.00 13.38
N LEU A 127 -2.19 -1.58 12.32
CA LEU A 127 -1.98 -1.22 10.90
C LEU A 127 -0.49 -0.98 10.51
N PRO A 128 0.45 -1.91 10.80
CA PRO A 128 1.89 -1.65 10.68
C PRO A 128 2.30 -1.27 9.26
N ALA A 129 1.73 -1.92 8.24
CA ALA A 129 2.04 -1.66 6.84
C ALA A 129 1.46 -0.32 6.30
N TRP A 130 0.56 0.32 7.05
CA TRP A 130 -0.11 1.56 6.64
C TRP A 130 0.49 2.82 7.26
N LYS A 131 1.29 2.70 8.34
CA LYS A 131 1.86 3.86 9.05
C LYS A 131 2.58 4.81 8.09
N ILE A 132 3.59 4.31 7.36
CA ILE A 132 4.39 5.12 6.44
C ILE A 132 3.52 5.69 5.30
N PRO A 133 2.71 4.89 4.57
CA PRO A 133 1.81 5.42 3.54
C PRO A 133 0.85 6.51 4.03
N ILE A 134 0.28 6.37 5.23
CA ILE A 134 -0.65 7.37 5.80
C ILE A 134 0.09 8.67 6.12
N PHE A 135 1.26 8.61 6.78
CA PHE A 135 2.05 9.82 7.05
C PHE A 135 2.50 10.51 5.76
N LEU A 136 2.88 9.74 4.75
CA LEU A 136 3.21 10.27 3.42
C LEU A 136 1.99 10.98 2.79
N ALA A 137 0.82 10.35 2.79
CA ALA A 137 -0.41 10.93 2.24
C ALA A 137 -0.81 12.21 2.98
N LEU A 138 -0.76 12.21 4.32
CA LEU A 138 -1.06 13.36 5.17
C LEU A 138 -0.07 14.50 4.92
N GLY A 139 1.23 14.21 4.86
CA GLY A 139 2.27 15.20 4.58
C GLY A 139 2.09 15.85 3.21
N LEU A 140 1.82 15.05 2.17
CA LEU A 140 1.51 15.57 0.83
C LEU A 140 0.23 16.40 0.84
N PHE A 141 -0.82 15.95 1.54
CA PHE A 141 -2.07 16.69 1.65
C PHE A 141 -1.87 18.06 2.31
N LEU A 142 -1.20 18.12 3.46
CA LEU A 142 -0.92 19.37 4.16
C LEU A 142 -0.08 20.34 3.32
N CYS A 143 0.92 19.83 2.61
CA CYS A 143 1.77 20.62 1.73
C CYS A 143 0.96 21.24 0.57
N PHE A 144 0.26 20.40 -0.21
CA PHE A 144 -0.55 20.89 -1.33
C PHE A 144 -1.76 21.72 -0.89
N PHE A 145 -2.35 21.40 0.26
CA PHE A 145 -3.44 22.19 0.85
C PHE A 145 -2.96 23.59 1.18
N THR A 146 -1.82 23.72 1.87
CA THR A 146 -1.22 25.02 2.20
C THR A 146 -0.87 25.80 0.94
N TYR A 147 -0.27 25.15 -0.05
CA TYR A 147 0.04 25.74 -1.35
C TYR A 147 -1.21 26.28 -2.06
N ASN A 148 -2.28 25.47 -2.12
CA ASN A 148 -3.55 25.85 -2.73
C ASN A 148 -4.28 26.94 -1.94
N LEU A 149 -4.22 26.91 -0.61
CA LEU A 149 -4.77 27.94 0.27
C LEU A 149 -4.10 29.30 0.01
N ILE A 150 -2.77 29.31 -0.10
CA ILE A 150 -2.00 30.52 -0.43
C ILE A 150 -2.47 31.09 -1.78
N ARG A 151 -2.54 30.26 -2.83
CA ARG A 151 -2.87 30.72 -4.19
C ARG A 151 -4.35 31.09 -4.38
N GLN A 152 -5.28 30.36 -3.77
CA GLN A 152 -6.71 30.52 -4.04
C GLN A 152 -7.41 31.47 -3.07
N VAL A 153 -6.90 31.62 -1.85
CA VAL A 153 -7.54 32.38 -0.78
C VAL A 153 -6.67 33.56 -0.35
N ILE A 154 -5.42 33.31 0.05
CA ILE A 154 -4.53 34.36 0.60
C ILE A 154 -4.15 35.38 -0.46
N HIS A 155 -3.75 34.94 -1.66
CA HIS A 155 -3.37 35.86 -2.74
C HIS A 155 -4.48 36.85 -3.11
N PRO A 156 -5.72 36.42 -3.42
CA PRO A 156 -6.82 37.35 -3.69
C PRO A 156 -7.20 38.22 -2.49
N TYR A 157 -7.03 37.73 -1.26
CA TYR A 157 -7.28 38.52 -0.06
C TYR A 157 -6.29 39.69 0.06
N ILE A 158 -4.99 39.43 -0.15
CA ILE A 158 -3.94 40.46 -0.05
C ILE A 158 -3.96 41.42 -1.24
N ARG A 159 -4.06 40.91 -2.47
CA ARG A 159 -3.92 41.71 -3.69
C ARG A 159 -5.21 42.39 -4.15
N GLU A 160 -6.34 41.70 -4.05
CA GLU A 160 -7.64 42.18 -4.55
C GLU A 160 -8.59 42.63 -3.42
N GLN A 161 -8.21 42.46 -2.14
CA GLN A 161 -9.06 42.73 -0.97
C GLN A 161 -10.41 41.97 -1.01
N LYS A 162 -10.45 40.80 -1.67
CA LYS A 162 -11.65 39.96 -1.79
C LYS A 162 -11.62 38.81 -0.81
N ASN A 163 -12.65 38.69 0.02
CA ASN A 163 -12.82 37.55 0.91
C ASN A 163 -13.31 36.30 0.15
N LYS A 164 -12.42 35.32 -0.05
CA LYS A 164 -12.72 34.05 -0.74
C LYS A 164 -12.60 32.83 0.19
N LEU A 165 -12.77 33.01 1.51
CA LEU A 165 -12.65 31.94 2.51
C LEU A 165 -13.61 30.76 2.29
N TYR A 166 -14.79 31.01 1.70
CA TYR A 166 -15.77 29.96 1.37
C TYR A 166 -15.24 28.89 0.40
N LYS A 167 -14.11 29.13 -0.28
CA LYS A 167 -13.46 28.16 -1.16
C LYS A 167 -12.78 27.02 -0.40
N ILE A 168 -12.45 27.21 0.88
CA ILE A 168 -11.67 26.26 1.68
C ILE A 168 -12.32 24.86 1.73
N PRO A 169 -13.60 24.69 2.09
CA PRO A 169 -14.16 23.36 2.35
C PRO A 169 -14.29 22.48 1.11
N ILE A 170 -14.48 23.07 -0.07
CA ILE A 170 -14.71 22.31 -1.32
C ILE A 170 -13.62 22.56 -2.36
N GLU A 171 -13.35 23.81 -2.78
CA GLU A 171 -12.44 24.06 -3.91
C GLU A 171 -10.98 23.78 -3.55
N VAL A 172 -10.53 24.23 -2.38
CA VAL A 172 -9.15 23.99 -1.93
C VAL A 172 -8.93 22.50 -1.70
N VAL A 173 -9.90 21.80 -1.10
CA VAL A 173 -9.84 20.34 -0.93
C VAL A 173 -9.85 19.63 -2.30
N ASN A 174 -10.77 19.98 -3.20
CA ASN A 174 -10.90 19.33 -4.52
C ASN A 174 -9.74 19.63 -5.48
N THR A 175 -8.97 20.69 -5.22
CA THR A 175 -7.71 20.95 -5.94
C THR A 175 -6.51 20.26 -5.29
N THR A 176 -6.61 19.84 -4.03
CA THR A 176 -5.55 19.16 -3.27
C THR A 176 -5.61 17.65 -3.42
N LEU A 177 -6.80 17.05 -3.30
CA LEU A 177 -7.02 15.60 -3.42
C LEU A 177 -6.45 14.97 -4.71
N PRO A 178 -6.68 15.53 -5.93
CA PRO A 178 -6.10 14.95 -7.14
C PRO A 178 -4.57 15.06 -7.14
N CYS A 179 -3.99 16.12 -6.55
CA CYS A 179 -2.54 16.27 -6.43
C CYS A 179 -1.93 15.14 -5.59
N VAL A 180 -2.53 14.86 -4.43
CA VAL A 180 -2.09 13.77 -3.54
C VAL A 180 -2.27 12.41 -4.23
N SER A 181 -3.46 12.15 -4.78
CA SER A 181 -3.76 10.94 -5.54
C SER A 181 -2.71 10.66 -6.61
N TYR A 182 -2.41 11.67 -7.43
CA TYR A 182 -1.57 11.55 -8.61
C TYR A 182 -0.09 11.36 -8.27
N VAL A 183 0.42 12.08 -7.26
CA VAL A 183 1.78 11.85 -6.75
C VAL A 183 1.88 10.47 -6.11
N MET A 184 0.92 10.07 -5.28
CA MET A 184 0.93 8.73 -4.67
C MET A 184 0.90 7.61 -5.71
N LEU A 185 0.06 7.73 -6.76
CA LEU A 185 0.05 6.76 -7.86
C LEU A 185 1.43 6.64 -8.51
N SER A 186 2.11 7.76 -8.73
CA SER A 186 3.45 7.79 -9.29
C SER A 186 4.47 7.09 -8.38
N LEU A 187 4.36 7.29 -7.06
CA LEU A 187 5.21 6.65 -6.04
C LEU A 187 4.98 5.13 -5.91
N VAL A 188 3.89 4.58 -6.47
CA VAL A 188 3.72 3.12 -6.60
C VAL A 188 4.69 2.55 -7.64
N TYR A 189 4.89 3.26 -8.76
CA TYR A 189 5.66 2.77 -9.90
C TYR A 189 7.14 3.21 -9.89
N LEU A 190 7.45 4.34 -9.26
CA LEU A 190 8.81 4.87 -9.13
C LEU A 190 9.82 3.87 -8.52
N PRO A 191 9.55 3.13 -7.42
CA PRO A 191 10.53 2.17 -6.89
C PRO A 191 10.82 1.02 -7.86
N GLY A 192 9.86 0.65 -8.73
CA GLY A 192 10.09 -0.32 -9.79
C GLY A 192 11.06 0.18 -10.88
N VAL A 193 11.02 1.49 -11.17
CA VAL A 193 11.97 2.16 -12.07
C VAL A 193 13.37 2.17 -11.43
N LEU A 194 13.47 2.57 -10.16
CA LEU A 194 14.74 2.59 -9.41
C LEU A 194 15.36 1.20 -9.29
N ALA A 195 14.54 0.18 -9.02
CA ALA A 195 14.99 -1.22 -9.00
C ALA A 195 15.55 -1.66 -10.36
N ALA A 196 14.92 -1.27 -11.47
CA ALA A 196 15.41 -1.56 -12.81
C ALA A 196 16.74 -0.83 -13.11
N CYS A 197 16.89 0.45 -12.70
CA CYS A 197 18.16 1.17 -12.77
C CYS A 197 19.27 0.41 -12.02
N SER A 198 18.98 -0.01 -10.78
CA SER A 198 19.93 -0.76 -9.94
C SER A 198 20.33 -2.09 -10.59
N GLN A 199 19.37 -2.84 -11.13
CA GLN A 199 19.63 -4.10 -11.85
C GLN A 199 20.54 -3.87 -13.07
N LEU A 200 20.30 -2.82 -13.85
CA LEU A 200 21.12 -2.50 -15.03
C LEU A 200 22.53 -2.03 -14.67
N TYR A 201 22.66 -1.25 -13.59
CA TYR A 201 23.92 -0.74 -13.08
C TYR A 201 24.82 -1.87 -12.59
N TYR A 202 24.31 -2.74 -11.71
CA TYR A 202 25.08 -3.87 -11.17
C TYR A 202 25.15 -5.07 -12.12
N GLY A 203 24.23 -5.18 -13.07
CA GLY A 203 24.21 -6.27 -14.05
C GLY A 203 23.91 -7.64 -13.45
N THR A 204 23.21 -7.69 -12.31
CA THR A 204 22.81 -8.92 -11.61
C THR A 204 21.48 -8.71 -10.90
N LYS A 205 20.71 -9.79 -10.69
CA LYS A 205 19.47 -9.78 -9.89
C LYS A 205 19.67 -10.31 -8.47
N TYR A 206 20.82 -10.90 -8.17
CA TYR A 206 21.08 -11.61 -6.91
C TYR A 206 21.57 -10.68 -5.79
N ARG A 207 21.91 -9.43 -6.12
CA ARG A 207 22.23 -8.41 -5.13
C ARG A 207 20.96 -7.90 -4.46
N ARG A 208 20.91 -7.98 -3.13
CA ARG A 208 19.83 -7.41 -2.32
C ARG A 208 19.73 -5.90 -2.55
N PHE A 209 18.50 -5.38 -2.66
CA PHE A 209 18.27 -3.94 -2.73
C PHE A 209 18.63 -3.27 -1.40
N PRO A 210 19.00 -1.97 -1.41
CA PRO A 210 19.11 -1.19 -0.18
C PRO A 210 17.80 -1.27 0.61
N ASP A 211 17.89 -1.32 1.94
CA ASP A 211 16.73 -1.57 2.81
C ASP A 211 15.59 -0.54 2.62
N TRP A 212 15.92 0.73 2.35
CA TRP A 212 14.91 1.76 2.07
C TRP A 212 14.09 1.47 0.81
N LEU A 213 14.71 0.89 -0.23
CA LEU A 213 14.04 0.56 -1.49
C LEU A 213 13.20 -0.70 -1.33
N ASP A 214 13.72 -1.69 -0.60
CA ASP A 214 12.99 -2.92 -0.29
C ASP A 214 11.73 -2.64 0.53
N GLN A 215 11.84 -1.86 1.61
CA GLN A 215 10.69 -1.41 2.40
C GLN A 215 9.66 -0.66 1.55
N TRP A 216 10.11 0.25 0.68
CA TRP A 216 9.20 0.97 -0.22
C TRP A 216 8.48 0.03 -1.20
N LEU A 217 9.17 -0.96 -1.77
CA LEU A 217 8.57 -1.96 -2.65
C LEU A 217 7.45 -2.76 -1.97
N GLN A 218 7.56 -3.01 -0.66
CA GLN A 218 6.55 -3.70 0.16
C GLN A 218 5.32 -2.82 0.43
N HIS A 219 5.47 -1.50 0.50
CA HIS A 219 4.38 -0.56 0.75
C HIS A 219 3.57 -0.14 -0.49
N ARG A 220 3.92 -0.62 -1.68
CA ARG A 220 3.27 -0.24 -2.95
C ARG A 220 1.75 -0.44 -2.94
N LYS A 221 1.27 -1.53 -2.32
CA LYS A 221 -0.17 -1.84 -2.21
C LYS A 221 -0.91 -0.73 -1.45
N GLN A 222 -0.40 -0.35 -0.28
CA GLN A 222 -1.03 0.63 0.60
C GLN A 222 -0.99 2.04 -0.01
N ILE A 223 0.13 2.41 -0.64
CA ILE A 223 0.25 3.68 -1.38
C ILE A 223 -0.78 3.74 -2.52
N GLY A 224 -0.93 2.66 -3.29
CA GLY A 224 -1.91 2.58 -4.37
C GLY A 224 -3.36 2.68 -3.90
N LEU A 225 -3.70 2.03 -2.78
CA LEU A 225 -5.05 2.12 -2.19
C LEU A 225 -5.37 3.53 -1.66
N LEU A 226 -4.40 4.23 -1.04
CA LEU A 226 -4.58 5.62 -0.62
C LEU A 226 -4.70 6.58 -1.81
N SER A 227 -3.93 6.33 -2.88
CA SER A 227 -4.07 7.06 -4.14
C SER A 227 -5.48 6.93 -4.70
N PHE A 228 -6.00 5.70 -4.80
CA PHE A 228 -7.37 5.43 -5.24
C PHE A 228 -8.41 6.11 -4.35
N PHE A 229 -8.26 6.05 -3.02
CA PHE A 229 -9.16 6.73 -2.09
C PHE A 229 -9.21 8.24 -2.34
N CYS A 230 -8.06 8.89 -2.53
CA CYS A 230 -7.99 10.31 -2.86
C CYS A 230 -8.62 10.62 -4.23
N ALA A 231 -8.43 9.75 -5.23
CA ALA A 231 -9.06 9.87 -6.54
C ALA A 231 -10.59 9.76 -6.47
N ALA A 232 -11.11 8.80 -5.69
CA ALA A 232 -12.54 8.61 -5.50
C ALA A 232 -13.17 9.82 -4.80
N LEU A 233 -12.54 10.34 -3.75
CA LEU A 233 -12.99 11.58 -3.12
C LEU A 233 -12.96 12.74 -4.12
N HIS A 234 -11.87 12.94 -4.86
CA HIS A 234 -11.79 13.97 -5.90
C HIS A 234 -12.94 13.88 -6.91
N ALA A 235 -13.31 12.68 -7.35
CA ALA A 235 -14.43 12.46 -8.25
C ALA A 235 -15.76 12.93 -7.61
N VAL A 236 -16.02 12.54 -6.35
CA VAL A 236 -17.23 12.96 -5.61
C VAL A 236 -17.27 14.49 -5.44
N TYR A 237 -16.18 15.10 -4.98
CA TYR A 237 -16.10 16.56 -4.84
C TYR A 237 -16.31 17.29 -6.17
N SER A 238 -15.81 16.74 -7.28
CA SER A 238 -15.96 17.30 -8.62
C SER A 238 -17.41 17.20 -9.13
N LEU A 239 -18.08 16.07 -8.91
CA LEU A 239 -19.49 15.88 -9.24
C LEU A 239 -20.41 16.82 -8.44
N CYS A 240 -20.03 17.17 -7.20
CA CYS A 240 -20.78 18.09 -6.37
C CYS A 240 -20.58 19.57 -6.73
N LEU A 241 -19.62 19.94 -7.59
CA LEU A 241 -19.34 21.34 -7.94
C LEU A 241 -20.56 22.16 -8.39
N PRO A 242 -21.43 21.69 -9.31
CA PRO A 242 -22.61 22.44 -9.76
C PRO A 242 -23.72 22.55 -8.71
N MET A 243 -23.75 21.67 -7.70
CA MET A 243 -24.74 21.73 -6.62
C MET A 243 -24.51 22.89 -5.65
N ARG A 244 -23.30 23.46 -5.63
CA ARG A 244 -22.90 24.49 -4.65
C ARG A 244 -23.59 25.82 -4.93
N ARG A 245 -24.05 26.48 -3.86
CA ARG A 245 -24.65 27.84 -3.95
C ARG A 245 -23.70 28.86 -4.59
N SER A 246 -22.40 28.78 -4.28
CA SER A 246 -21.38 29.68 -4.85
C SER A 246 -21.30 29.58 -6.38
N HIS A 247 -21.40 28.37 -6.93
CA HIS A 247 -21.39 28.16 -8.37
C HIS A 247 -22.69 28.66 -9.02
N ARG A 248 -23.84 28.39 -8.39
CA ARG A 248 -25.14 28.90 -8.86
C ARG A 248 -25.17 30.43 -8.93
N TYR A 249 -24.68 31.11 -7.89
CA TYR A 249 -24.61 32.58 -7.90
C TYR A 249 -23.66 33.11 -8.98
N LEU A 250 -22.52 32.45 -9.21
CA LEU A 250 -21.60 32.83 -10.27
C LEU A 250 -22.21 32.67 -11.67
N LEU A 251 -22.97 31.58 -11.91
CA LEU A 251 -23.69 31.37 -13.16
C LEU A 251 -24.73 32.48 -13.41
N ILE A 252 -25.52 32.82 -12.37
CA ILE A 252 -26.51 33.90 -12.44
C ILE A 252 -25.83 35.24 -12.71
N GLU A 253 -24.76 35.57 -11.98
CA GLU A 253 -24.00 36.81 -12.18
C GLU A 253 -23.46 36.91 -13.61
N THR A 254 -22.93 35.81 -14.15
CA THR A 254 -22.40 35.76 -15.52
C THR A 254 -23.51 35.94 -16.56
N ALA A 255 -24.65 35.28 -16.37
CA ALA A 255 -25.81 35.41 -17.26
C ALA A 255 -26.38 36.83 -17.27
N VAL A 256 -26.48 37.48 -16.09
CA VAL A 256 -26.94 38.88 -15.97
C VAL A 256 -25.97 39.83 -16.66
N LYS A 257 -24.65 39.70 -16.46
CA LYS A 257 -23.64 40.53 -17.14
C LYS A 257 -23.74 40.39 -18.66
N GLN A 258 -23.89 39.17 -19.16
CA GLN A 258 -24.03 38.92 -20.60
C GLN A 258 -25.29 39.56 -21.18
N ALA A 259 -26.42 39.46 -20.47
CA ALA A 259 -27.68 40.09 -20.89
C ALA A 259 -27.55 41.61 -20.99
N VAL A 260 -26.85 42.22 -20.04
CA VAL A 260 -26.56 43.67 -20.05
C VAL A 260 -25.62 44.04 -21.20
N GLU A 261 -24.61 43.23 -21.49
CA GLU A 261 -23.65 43.45 -22.59
C GLU A 261 -24.20 43.13 -23.99
N LYS A 262 -25.44 42.64 -24.12
CA LYS A 262 -26.09 42.23 -25.38
C LYS A 262 -25.28 41.23 -26.23
N LYS A 263 -24.41 40.43 -25.61
CA LYS A 263 -23.66 39.36 -26.30
C LYS A 263 -24.60 38.18 -26.57
N MET A 264 -24.77 37.81 -27.85
CA MET A 264 -25.72 36.76 -28.27
C MET A 264 -25.15 35.33 -28.26
N THR A 265 -23.83 35.15 -28.30
CA THR A 265 -23.18 33.83 -28.38
C THR A 265 -22.27 33.60 -27.18
N ILE A 266 -22.55 32.53 -26.41
CA ILE A 266 -21.80 32.09 -25.22
C ILE A 266 -20.89 30.89 -25.55
N TRP A 267 -21.16 30.23 -26.67
CA TRP A 267 -20.46 29.01 -27.08
C TRP A 267 -19.01 29.30 -27.48
N VAL A 268 -18.08 28.63 -26.81
CA VAL A 268 -16.64 28.67 -27.11
C VAL A 268 -16.19 27.24 -27.36
N GLU A 269 -16.04 26.89 -28.64
CA GLU A 269 -15.74 25.53 -29.12
C GLU A 269 -14.54 24.90 -28.40
N GLU A 270 -13.43 25.63 -28.28
CA GLU A 270 -12.20 25.14 -27.64
C GLU A 270 -12.41 24.77 -26.16
N GLU A 271 -13.13 25.60 -25.41
CA GLU A 271 -13.40 25.36 -23.99
C GLU A 271 -14.31 24.15 -23.77
N VAL A 272 -15.27 23.94 -24.68
CA VAL A 272 -16.16 22.77 -24.68
C VAL A 272 -15.36 21.50 -24.96
N TRP A 273 -14.58 21.45 -26.04
CA TRP A 273 -13.75 20.28 -26.35
C TRP A 273 -12.79 19.93 -25.22
N ARG A 274 -12.14 20.94 -24.64
CA ARG A 274 -11.25 20.73 -23.50
C ARG A 274 -11.99 20.05 -22.34
N MET A 275 -13.16 20.57 -21.97
CA MET A 275 -14.00 20.04 -20.88
C MET A 275 -14.42 18.58 -21.13
N GLU A 276 -14.98 18.29 -22.30
CA GLU A 276 -15.46 16.95 -22.66
C GLU A 276 -14.33 15.92 -22.65
N ILE A 277 -13.15 16.28 -23.20
CA ILE A 277 -12.00 15.39 -23.25
C ILE A 277 -11.49 15.07 -21.86
N TYR A 278 -11.16 16.08 -21.04
CA TYR A 278 -10.52 15.79 -19.76
C TYR A 278 -11.47 15.07 -18.80
N ILE A 279 -12.79 15.34 -18.84
CA ILE A 279 -13.76 14.62 -18.02
C ILE A 279 -13.81 13.15 -18.45
N SER A 280 -13.97 12.87 -19.75
CA SER A 280 -14.03 11.51 -20.27
C SER A 280 -12.77 10.70 -19.90
N VAL A 281 -11.59 11.28 -20.12
CA VAL A 281 -10.31 10.67 -19.75
C VAL A 281 -10.20 10.44 -18.24
N GLY A 282 -10.71 11.37 -17.42
CA GLY A 282 -10.75 11.24 -15.96
C GLY A 282 -11.65 10.09 -15.48
N ILE A 283 -12.80 9.89 -16.12
CA ILE A 283 -13.71 8.77 -15.83
C ILE A 283 -13.04 7.44 -16.15
N ILE A 284 -12.37 7.33 -17.32
CA ILE A 284 -11.62 6.12 -17.71
C ILE A 284 -10.49 5.85 -16.71
N ALA A 285 -9.74 6.88 -16.30
CA ALA A 285 -8.69 6.76 -15.29
C ALA A 285 -9.23 6.20 -13.97
N LEU A 286 -10.34 6.74 -13.47
CA LEU A 286 -10.98 6.26 -12.24
C LEU A 286 -11.47 4.81 -12.38
N GLY A 287 -12.02 4.44 -13.54
CA GLY A 287 -12.43 3.07 -13.83
C GLY A 287 -11.25 2.09 -13.75
N LEU A 288 -10.11 2.45 -14.33
CA LEU A 288 -8.89 1.64 -14.23
C LEU A 288 -8.37 1.55 -12.78
N LEU A 289 -8.31 2.67 -12.06
CA LEU A 289 -7.90 2.66 -10.65
C LEU A 289 -8.82 1.81 -9.77
N SER A 290 -10.13 1.80 -10.07
CA SER A 290 -11.11 0.95 -9.39
C SER A 290 -10.81 -0.53 -9.61
N LEU A 291 -10.44 -0.94 -10.83
CA LEU A 291 -10.04 -2.32 -11.14
C LEU A 291 -8.78 -2.74 -10.36
N LEU A 292 -7.79 -1.84 -10.24
CA LEU A 292 -6.59 -2.09 -9.43
C LEU A 292 -6.91 -2.22 -7.93
N ALA A 293 -7.85 -1.42 -7.43
CA ALA A 293 -8.30 -1.48 -6.05
C ALA A 293 -9.07 -2.77 -5.74
N ILE A 294 -9.99 -3.17 -6.63
CA ILE A 294 -10.77 -4.42 -6.50
C ILE A 294 -9.83 -5.64 -6.50
N THR A 295 -8.87 -5.69 -7.42
CA THR A 295 -7.88 -6.79 -7.48
C THR A 295 -6.87 -6.79 -6.33
N SER A 296 -6.89 -5.77 -5.46
CA SER A 296 -6.11 -5.74 -4.22
C SER A 296 -6.81 -6.43 -3.03
N LEU A 297 -8.09 -6.77 -3.17
CA LEU A 297 -8.83 -7.56 -2.19
C LEU A 297 -8.26 -8.99 -2.13
N PRO A 298 -7.95 -9.54 -0.93
CA PRO A 298 -7.35 -10.87 -0.81
C PRO A 298 -8.15 -11.99 -1.48
N SER A 299 -9.49 -11.93 -1.45
CA SER A 299 -10.37 -12.93 -2.09
C SER A 299 -10.17 -13.02 -3.60
N ILE A 300 -9.92 -11.88 -4.26
CA ILE A 300 -9.69 -11.81 -5.71
C ILE A 300 -8.21 -12.03 -6.02
N ALA A 301 -7.31 -11.41 -5.24
CA ALA A 301 -5.87 -11.56 -5.45
C ALA A 301 -5.43 -13.03 -5.35
N ASN A 302 -6.01 -13.79 -4.42
CA ASN A 302 -5.70 -15.20 -4.23
C ASN A 302 -6.34 -16.12 -5.28
N SER A 303 -7.31 -15.65 -6.07
CA SER A 303 -7.91 -16.43 -7.16
C SER A 303 -7.22 -16.23 -8.50
N LEU A 304 -6.35 -15.22 -8.62
CA LEU A 304 -5.63 -14.89 -9.85
C LEU A 304 -4.26 -15.55 -9.86
N ASN A 305 -3.84 -16.02 -11.03
CA ASN A 305 -2.46 -16.46 -11.19
C ASN A 305 -1.50 -15.25 -11.28
N TRP A 306 -0.19 -15.51 -11.11
CA TRP A 306 0.80 -14.43 -11.08
C TRP A 306 0.89 -13.62 -12.39
N ARG A 307 0.56 -14.24 -13.53
CA ARG A 307 0.56 -13.54 -14.84
C ARG A 307 -0.60 -12.55 -14.94
N GLU A 308 -1.81 -12.98 -14.56
CA GLU A 308 -3.00 -12.14 -14.50
C GLU A 308 -2.83 -11.00 -13.50
N PHE A 309 -2.37 -11.32 -12.29
CA PHE A 309 -2.11 -10.32 -11.26
C PHE A 309 -1.07 -9.29 -11.73
N SER A 310 0.03 -9.75 -12.33
CA SER A 310 1.05 -8.86 -12.88
C SER A 310 0.54 -8.03 -14.05
N PHE A 311 -0.30 -8.58 -14.93
CA PHE A 311 -0.89 -7.82 -16.03
C PHE A 311 -1.74 -6.66 -15.50
N ILE A 312 -2.59 -6.92 -14.52
CA ILE A 312 -3.46 -5.90 -13.91
C ILE A 312 -2.60 -4.88 -13.16
N GLN A 313 -1.81 -5.30 -12.18
CA GLN A 313 -1.12 -4.38 -11.27
C GLN A 313 0.07 -3.64 -11.92
N SER A 314 0.69 -4.21 -12.95
CA SER A 314 1.82 -3.58 -13.65
C SER A 314 1.41 -2.91 -14.97
N SER A 315 0.74 -3.63 -15.88
CA SER A 315 0.44 -3.11 -17.21
C SER A 315 -0.76 -2.16 -17.19
N LEU A 316 -1.92 -2.60 -16.70
CA LEU A 316 -3.09 -1.72 -16.55
C LEU A 316 -2.81 -0.61 -15.54
N GLY A 317 -2.04 -0.92 -14.50
CA GLY A 317 -1.52 0.07 -13.56
C GLY A 317 -0.75 1.22 -14.22
N PHE A 318 0.16 0.90 -15.14
CA PHE A 318 0.89 1.92 -15.89
C PHE A 318 -0.02 2.69 -16.86
N VAL A 319 -0.96 2.01 -17.52
CA VAL A 319 -1.96 2.67 -18.37
C VAL A 319 -2.79 3.65 -17.55
N ALA A 320 -3.19 3.30 -16.33
CA ALA A 320 -3.91 4.18 -15.42
C ALA A 320 -3.10 5.45 -15.10
N LEU A 321 -1.79 5.34 -14.88
CA LEU A 321 -0.91 6.49 -14.67
C LEU A 321 -0.84 7.39 -15.92
N VAL A 322 -0.72 6.80 -17.12
CA VAL A 322 -0.69 7.54 -18.39
C VAL A 322 -2.02 8.27 -18.64
N ILE A 323 -3.15 7.60 -18.46
CA ILE A 323 -4.48 8.20 -18.65
C ILE A 323 -4.74 9.29 -17.61
N SER A 324 -4.34 9.09 -16.34
CA SER A 324 -4.41 10.14 -15.30
C SER A 324 -3.55 11.35 -15.64
N THR A 325 -2.40 11.12 -16.28
CA THR A 325 -1.53 12.18 -16.80
C THR A 325 -2.18 12.93 -17.94
N LEU A 326 -2.80 12.22 -18.88
CA LEU A 326 -3.56 12.82 -19.98
C LEU A 326 -4.74 13.65 -19.47
N HIS A 327 -5.48 13.17 -18.46
CA HIS A 327 -6.55 13.93 -17.79
C HIS A 327 -6.03 15.28 -17.26
N THR A 328 -4.87 15.27 -16.60
CA THR A 328 -4.28 16.49 -16.03
C THR A 328 -3.73 17.43 -17.11
N LEU A 329 -3.10 16.90 -18.15
CA LEU A 329 -2.57 17.69 -19.27
C LEU A 329 -3.69 18.34 -20.09
N THR A 330 -4.76 17.60 -20.38
CA THR A 330 -5.92 18.12 -21.10
C THR A 330 -6.72 19.11 -20.27
N TYR A 331 -6.77 18.95 -18.94
CA TYR A 331 -7.27 19.98 -18.02
C TYR A 331 -6.42 21.26 -18.05
N GLY A 332 -5.10 21.11 -18.09
CA GLY A 332 -4.15 22.22 -18.14
C GLY A 332 -4.20 22.99 -19.46
N TRP A 333 -4.27 22.28 -20.60
CA TRP A 333 -4.32 22.84 -21.95
C TRP A 333 -3.31 24.00 -22.12
N SER A 334 -3.78 25.20 -22.48
CA SER A 334 -2.98 26.42 -22.63
C SER A 334 -2.73 27.18 -21.31
N ARG A 335 -3.38 26.80 -20.20
CA ARG A 335 -3.29 27.52 -18.90
C ARG A 335 -1.90 27.48 -18.28
N ALA A 336 -1.05 26.52 -18.67
CA ALA A 336 0.31 26.46 -18.16
C ALA A 336 1.18 27.63 -18.66
N PHE A 337 0.80 28.23 -19.79
CA PHE A 337 1.52 29.32 -20.45
C PHE A 337 0.88 30.69 -20.20
N ASP A 338 -0.22 30.75 -19.45
CA ASP A 338 -0.88 32.01 -19.07
C ASP A 338 -0.20 32.60 -17.83
N GLU A 339 0.44 33.76 -17.99
CA GLU A 339 1.13 34.48 -16.92
C GLU A 339 0.21 34.80 -15.73
N ASN A 340 -1.08 35.02 -15.98
CA ASN A 340 -2.05 35.34 -14.94
C ASN A 340 -2.27 34.18 -13.94
N GLN A 341 -1.89 32.96 -14.30
CA GLN A 341 -2.00 31.80 -13.42
C GLN A 341 -0.89 31.76 -12.36
N TYR A 342 0.21 32.51 -12.52
CA TYR A 342 1.39 32.50 -11.65
C TYR A 342 1.25 33.50 -10.48
N LYS A 343 0.33 33.19 -9.58
CA LYS A 343 0.05 33.98 -8.37
C LYS A 343 1.23 33.96 -7.41
N PHE A 344 1.78 35.13 -7.06
CA PHE A 344 3.03 35.25 -6.29
C PHE A 344 4.20 34.44 -6.88
N TYR A 345 4.30 34.37 -8.21
CA TYR A 345 5.28 33.53 -8.92
C TYR A 345 5.12 32.03 -8.68
N LEU A 346 4.08 31.61 -7.95
CA LEU A 346 3.78 30.21 -7.69
C LEU A 346 3.00 29.62 -8.87
N PRO A 347 3.53 28.60 -9.56
CA PRO A 347 2.89 28.03 -10.72
C PRO A 347 1.56 27.34 -10.39
N PRO A 348 0.72 27.05 -11.39
CA PRO A 348 -0.48 26.23 -11.20
C PRO A 348 -0.14 24.89 -10.56
N THR A 349 -0.88 24.50 -9.52
CA THR A 349 -0.55 23.31 -8.71
C THR A 349 -0.44 22.03 -9.55
N TYR A 350 -1.24 21.90 -10.61
CA TYR A 350 -1.16 20.75 -11.52
C TYR A 350 0.21 20.63 -12.23
N THR A 351 0.89 21.73 -12.51
CA THR A 351 2.23 21.71 -13.15
C THR A 351 3.28 21.10 -12.23
N LEU A 352 3.23 21.42 -10.93
CA LEU A 352 4.10 20.83 -9.92
C LEU A 352 3.86 19.32 -9.81
N THR A 353 2.60 18.90 -9.85
CA THR A 353 2.24 17.48 -9.72
C THR A 353 2.60 16.64 -10.94
N LEU A 354 2.80 17.25 -12.11
CA LEU A 354 3.17 16.54 -13.35
C LEU A 354 4.62 16.02 -13.31
N LEU A 355 5.50 16.61 -12.50
CA LEU A 355 6.93 16.30 -12.51
C LEU A 355 7.22 14.80 -12.22
N VAL A 356 6.72 14.28 -11.11
CA VAL A 356 6.93 12.88 -10.71
C VAL A 356 6.33 11.87 -11.72
N PRO A 357 5.05 11.97 -12.13
CA PRO A 357 4.47 11.06 -13.11
C PRO A 357 5.18 11.12 -14.47
N CYS A 358 5.51 12.32 -14.97
CA CYS A 358 6.25 12.45 -16.23
C CYS A 358 7.62 11.77 -16.16
N THR A 359 8.38 11.94 -15.06
CA THR A 359 9.67 11.25 -14.90
C THR A 359 9.51 9.73 -14.89
N VAL A 360 8.49 9.20 -14.21
CA VAL A 360 8.18 7.75 -14.21
C VAL A 360 7.79 7.25 -15.60
N ILE A 361 6.94 7.98 -16.32
CA ILE A 361 6.51 7.62 -17.67
C ILE A 361 7.69 7.61 -18.63
N ILE A 362 8.50 8.67 -18.64
CA ILE A 362 9.70 8.77 -19.48
C ILE A 362 10.67 7.62 -19.18
N ALA A 363 10.95 7.36 -17.90
CA ALA A 363 11.85 6.28 -17.52
C ALA A 363 11.31 4.89 -17.95
N LYS A 364 10.00 4.66 -17.84
CA LYS A 364 9.40 3.42 -18.34
C LYS A 364 9.45 3.31 -19.86
N VAL A 365 9.23 4.40 -20.60
CA VAL A 365 9.38 4.42 -22.06
C VAL A 365 10.81 4.06 -22.45
N ILE A 366 11.81 4.65 -21.77
CA ILE A 366 13.23 4.32 -21.98
C ILE A 366 13.49 2.83 -21.72
N PHE A 367 12.95 2.25 -20.65
CA PHE A 367 13.13 0.82 -20.35
C PHE A 367 12.40 -0.14 -21.28
N SER A 368 11.37 0.34 -21.98
CA SER A 368 10.68 -0.40 -23.04
C SER A 368 11.43 -0.37 -24.37
N LEU A 369 12.47 0.45 -24.53
CA LEU A 369 13.31 0.42 -25.74
C LEU A 369 13.97 -0.95 -25.89
N PRO A 370 13.98 -1.56 -27.09
CA PRO A 370 14.44 -2.94 -27.28
C PRO A 370 15.83 -3.22 -26.69
N CYS A 371 16.78 -2.30 -26.86
CA CYS A 371 18.16 -2.47 -26.37
C CYS A 371 18.24 -2.62 -24.84
N ILE A 372 17.47 -1.82 -24.10
CA ILE A 372 17.46 -1.84 -22.63
C ILE A 372 16.58 -2.98 -22.13
N GLN A 373 15.41 -3.19 -22.74
CA GLN A 373 14.48 -4.24 -22.37
C GLN A 373 15.12 -5.63 -22.49
N HIS A 374 15.82 -5.93 -23.59
CA HIS A 374 16.51 -7.21 -23.77
C HIS A 374 17.60 -7.42 -22.71
N ARG A 375 18.34 -6.38 -22.35
CA ARG A 375 19.35 -6.47 -21.29
C ARG A 375 18.71 -6.73 -19.92
N LEU A 376 17.65 -6.01 -19.59
CA LEU A 376 16.93 -6.17 -18.33
C LEU A 376 16.29 -7.57 -18.22
N LEU A 377 15.70 -8.07 -19.31
CA LEU A 377 15.14 -9.42 -19.37
C LEU A 377 16.21 -10.50 -19.17
N ARG A 378 17.40 -10.35 -19.78
CA ARG A 378 18.53 -11.27 -19.54
C ARG A 378 18.92 -11.31 -18.07
N ILE A 379 19.08 -10.15 -17.43
CA ILE A 379 19.42 -10.05 -16.00
C ILE A 379 18.35 -10.74 -15.14
N ARG A 380 17.06 -10.48 -15.42
CA ARG A 380 15.94 -11.10 -14.70
C ARG A 380 15.86 -12.62 -14.90
N ARG A 381 16.29 -13.12 -16.07
CA ARG A 381 16.45 -14.55 -16.35
C ARG A 381 17.69 -15.18 -15.68
N GLY A 382 18.53 -14.39 -15.01
CA GLY A 382 19.67 -14.88 -14.23
C GLY A 382 21.05 -14.59 -14.84
N TRP A 383 21.13 -13.76 -15.88
CA TRP A 383 22.41 -13.32 -16.43
C TRP A 383 23.13 -12.38 -15.45
N GLU A 384 24.44 -12.59 -15.28
CA GLU A 384 25.32 -11.78 -14.42
C GLU A 384 26.50 -11.25 -15.22
N LYS A 385 26.79 -9.95 -15.07
CA LYS A 385 27.94 -9.32 -15.74
C LYS A 385 29.24 -9.85 -15.13
N GLY A 386 30.04 -10.59 -15.92
CA GLY A 386 31.39 -11.03 -15.55
C GLY A 386 31.52 -12.48 -15.08
N ARG A 387 30.42 -13.25 -14.96
CA ARG A 387 30.47 -14.71 -14.73
C ARG A 387 29.94 -15.46 -15.95
N TYR A 388 30.83 -15.97 -16.78
CA TYR A 388 30.49 -17.04 -17.71
C TYR A 388 30.34 -18.32 -16.90
N VAL A 389 29.10 -18.73 -16.61
CA VAL A 389 28.86 -20.09 -16.12
C VAL A 389 29.19 -21.03 -17.27
N LYS A 390 30.41 -21.55 -17.32
CA LYS A 390 30.74 -22.73 -18.12
C LYS A 390 29.98 -23.89 -17.48
N PHE A 391 28.88 -24.30 -18.09
CA PHE A 391 28.31 -25.62 -17.82
C PHE A 391 29.31 -26.64 -18.35
N VAL A 392 30.22 -27.10 -17.49
CA VAL A 392 30.99 -28.31 -17.77
C VAL A 392 30.01 -29.45 -17.54
N LEU A 393 29.44 -29.98 -18.63
CA LEU A 393 28.81 -31.29 -18.59
C LEU A 393 29.85 -32.28 -18.06
N PRO A 394 29.52 -33.16 -17.09
CA PRO A 394 30.43 -34.20 -16.68
C PRO A 394 30.78 -35.02 -17.93
N SER A 395 32.03 -34.95 -18.37
CA SER A 395 32.55 -35.87 -19.36
C SER A 395 32.32 -37.27 -18.82
N ALA A 396 31.50 -38.04 -19.51
CA ALA A 396 31.34 -39.46 -19.23
C ALA A 396 32.74 -40.08 -19.18
N THR A 397 33.09 -40.54 -17.98
CA THR A 397 34.15 -41.49 -17.65
C THR A 397 34.99 -41.99 -18.82
N GLY A 398 36.24 -41.56 -18.84
CA GLY A 398 37.31 -42.15 -19.63
C GLY A 398 38.66 -41.60 -19.15
N GLU A 399 39.32 -42.38 -18.31
CA GLU A 399 40.77 -42.38 -18.05
C GLU A 399 41.37 -41.48 -16.94
N PHE A 400 41.71 -42.18 -15.85
CA PHE A 400 42.96 -42.13 -15.07
C PHE A 400 43.66 -40.78 -14.76
N SER A 401 43.54 -40.40 -13.49
CA SER A 401 44.60 -39.98 -12.56
C SER A 401 45.92 -39.46 -13.15
N SER A 402 46.24 -38.18 -12.89
CA SER A 402 47.46 -37.82 -12.15
C SER A 402 47.44 -36.35 -11.70
N GLY A 403 47.82 -36.14 -10.44
CA GLY A 403 48.81 -35.12 -10.07
C GLY A 403 48.45 -33.64 -10.10
N GLU A 404 48.36 -33.09 -8.90
CA GLU A 404 48.97 -31.80 -8.49
C GLU A 404 48.17 -30.47 -8.57
N THR A 405 48.03 -29.93 -7.34
CA THR A 405 48.26 -28.55 -6.89
C THR A 405 47.26 -27.42 -7.23
N SER A 406 46.46 -27.10 -6.20
CA SER A 406 46.23 -25.77 -5.61
C SER A 406 45.94 -24.55 -6.51
N SER A 407 44.79 -23.91 -6.27
CA SER A 407 44.75 -22.67 -5.46
C SER A 407 43.31 -22.14 -5.32
N ASN A 408 42.98 -21.72 -4.10
CA ASN A 408 41.77 -21.00 -3.73
C ASN A 408 41.86 -19.54 -4.18
N VAL A 409 40.80 -19.02 -4.82
CA VAL A 409 40.23 -17.67 -4.59
C VAL A 409 38.71 -17.74 -4.82
#